data_AF-A0A2D0IHJ3-F1
#
_entry.id   AF-A0A2D0IHJ3-F1
#
_cell.length_a   1.000
_cell.length_b   1.000
_cell.length_c   1.000
_cell.angle_alpha   90.00
_cell.angle_beta   90.00
_cell.angle_gamma   90.00
#
_symmetry.space_group_name_H-M   'P 1'
#
loop_
_entity.id
_entity.type
_entity.pdbx_description
1 polymer ?
#
loop_
_entity_poly.entity_id
_entity_poly.type
_entity_poly.pdbx_seq_one_letter_code
_entity_poly.pdbx_strand_id
1 'polypeptide(L)'
;MVKPVRIAVISDLHVGSKARALDLCPHELPHEKKLSKSKDFLKVFVEHVGSEKFRQAGGVDQLFVTGDISNYADPTEFNLASEVVQKIADAMGVATENIFFVPGNHDLHWPVMKLVPTSFWQNFRYAPLMQPDLIFRKRIDDAKIGAFDKAPYLGV
;
A
#
# COMPACT_ATOMS: atom_id res chain seq x y z
N MET A 1 -3.55 -32.32 -10.32
CA MET A 1 -2.51 -31.29 -10.55
C MET A 1 -2.91 -30.05 -9.79
N VAL A 2 -1.99 -29.44 -9.03
CA VAL A 2 -2.23 -28.15 -8.38
C VAL A 2 -2.03 -27.05 -9.42
N LYS A 3 -3.00 -26.15 -9.57
CA LYS A 3 -2.89 -24.98 -10.45
C LYS A 3 -1.78 -24.06 -9.90
N PRO A 4 -0.81 -23.61 -10.71
CA PRO A 4 0.14 -22.58 -10.28
C PRO A 4 -0.57 -21.31 -9.83
N VAL A 5 -0.09 -20.70 -8.74
CA VAL A 5 -0.57 -19.39 -8.25
C VAL A 5 0.29 -18.31 -8.87
N ARG A 6 -0.34 -17.28 -9.46
CA ARG A 6 0.36 -16.11 -9.98
C ARG A 6 0.20 -14.94 -9.03
N ILE A 7 1.34 -14.42 -8.57
CA ILE A 7 1.42 -13.35 -7.58
C ILE A 7 1.94 -12.08 -8.25
N ALA A 8 1.23 -10.97 -8.05
CA ALA A 8 1.74 -9.63 -8.34
C ALA A 8 2.34 -9.03 -7.07
N VAL A 9 3.50 -8.38 -7.21
CA VAL A 9 4.19 -7.72 -6.11
C VAL A 9 4.39 -6.25 -6.47
N ILE A 10 3.96 -5.35 -5.60
CA ILE A 10 4.24 -3.92 -5.65
C ILE A 10 4.93 -3.52 -4.34
N SER A 11 5.79 -2.51 -4.40
CA SER A 11 6.59 -2.06 -3.26
C SER A 11 6.92 -0.59 -3.42
N ASP A 12 7.27 0.07 -2.33
CA ASP A 12 7.88 1.41 -2.34
C ASP A 12 7.02 2.42 -3.11
N LEU A 13 5.70 2.37 -2.88
CA LEU A 13 4.76 3.32 -3.48
C LEU A 13 5.09 4.75 -3.06
N HIS A 14 5.56 4.92 -1.81
CA HIS A 14 5.90 6.20 -1.20
C HIS A 14 4.83 7.27 -1.46
N VAL A 15 3.56 6.90 -1.26
CA VAL A 15 2.43 7.82 -1.42
C VAL A 15 2.67 9.02 -0.51
N GLY A 16 2.65 10.22 -1.08
CA GLY A 16 3.05 11.43 -0.37
C GLY A 16 3.84 12.42 -1.20
N SER A 17 4.40 13.40 -0.51
CA SER A 17 5.05 14.57 -1.15
C SER A 17 6.29 14.21 -1.97
N LYS A 18 6.91 13.05 -1.69
CA LYS A 18 8.05 12.51 -2.44
C LYS A 18 7.68 11.42 -3.45
N ALA A 19 6.40 11.10 -3.64
CA ALA A 19 5.96 10.11 -4.62
C ALA A 19 6.50 10.44 -6.02
N ARG A 20 6.79 9.41 -6.83
CA ARG A 20 7.28 9.60 -8.20
C ARG A 20 6.24 10.22 -9.13
N ALA A 21 4.97 10.00 -8.81
CA ALA A 21 3.85 10.48 -9.59
C ALA A 21 2.92 11.40 -8.80
N LEU A 22 2.28 12.34 -9.48
CA LEU A 22 1.37 13.32 -8.87
C LEU A 22 0.09 12.67 -8.38
N ASP A 23 -0.42 11.65 -9.09
CA ASP A 23 -1.58 10.85 -8.69
C ASP A 23 -1.32 9.90 -7.50
N LEU A 24 -0.09 9.90 -6.97
CA LEU A 24 0.31 9.25 -5.72
C LEU A 24 0.64 10.27 -4.61
N CYS A 25 0.28 11.55 -4.77
CA CYS A 25 0.55 12.59 -3.79
C CYS A 25 -0.76 13.26 -3.34
N PRO A 26 -1.20 13.09 -2.08
CA PRO A 26 -2.40 13.75 -1.58
C PRO A 26 -2.15 15.22 -1.18
N HIS A 27 -0.88 15.63 -1.14
CA HIS A 27 -0.46 16.95 -0.67
C HIS A 27 -0.34 17.94 -1.81
N GLU A 28 -0.62 19.21 -1.52
CA GLU A 28 -0.26 20.29 -2.43
C GLU A 28 1.26 20.45 -2.51
N LEU A 29 1.75 20.48 -3.75
CA LEU A 29 3.17 20.66 -4.03
C LEU A 29 3.42 22.02 -4.69
N PRO A 30 4.52 22.70 -4.35
CA PRO A 30 5.03 23.82 -5.12
C PRO A 30 5.20 23.46 -6.60
N HIS A 31 4.99 24.43 -7.49
CA HIS A 31 4.99 24.22 -8.95
C HIS A 31 6.28 23.55 -9.43
N GLU A 32 7.43 23.99 -8.93
CA GLU A 32 8.75 23.47 -9.25
C GLU A 32 8.91 21.98 -8.91
N LYS A 33 8.24 21.49 -7.85
CA LYS A 33 8.26 20.07 -7.48
C LYS A 33 7.30 19.23 -8.31
N LYS A 34 6.32 19.84 -8.98
CA LYS A 34 5.38 19.14 -9.88
C LYS A 34 6.01 18.84 -11.24
N LEU A 35 6.99 19.66 -11.69
CA LEU A 35 7.60 19.56 -13.03
C LEU A 35 8.40 18.27 -13.25
N SER A 36 8.99 17.69 -12.21
CA SER A 36 9.83 16.49 -12.30
C SER A 36 9.07 15.17 -12.09
N LYS A 37 7.75 15.23 -11.84
CA LYS A 37 6.94 14.06 -11.49
C LYS A 37 6.08 13.63 -12.67
N SER A 38 5.91 12.31 -12.84
CA SER A 38 4.91 11.79 -13.78
C SER A 38 3.51 12.16 -13.31
N LYS A 39 2.56 12.35 -14.22
CA LYS A 39 1.20 12.76 -13.83
C LYS A 39 0.28 11.57 -13.53
N ASP A 40 0.38 10.51 -14.34
CA ASP A 40 -0.68 9.51 -14.44
C ASP A 40 -0.14 8.07 -14.23
N PHE A 41 0.53 7.78 -13.11
CA PHE A 41 1.05 6.43 -12.84
C PHE A 41 -0.06 5.37 -12.91
N LEU A 42 -1.20 5.63 -12.27
CA LEU A 42 -2.33 4.70 -12.24
C LEU A 42 -2.88 4.44 -13.64
N LYS A 43 -2.98 5.49 -14.47
CA LYS A 43 -3.43 5.33 -15.87
C LYS A 43 -2.48 4.43 -16.64
N VAL A 44 -1.17 4.71 -16.59
CA VAL A 44 -0.16 3.89 -17.27
C VAL A 44 -0.16 2.45 -16.75
N PHE A 45 -0.36 2.25 -15.45
CA PHE A 45 -0.47 0.93 -14.86
C PHE A 45 -1.70 0.16 -15.38
N VAL A 46 -2.88 0.79 -15.37
CA VAL A 46 -4.13 0.20 -15.87
C VAL A 46 -4.01 -0.16 -17.35
N GLU A 47 -3.42 0.72 -18.16
CA GLU A 47 -3.13 0.45 -19.57
C GLU A 47 -2.18 -0.75 -19.74
N HIS A 48 -1.15 -0.86 -18.90
CA HIS A 48 -0.22 -1.98 -18.92
C HIS A 48 -0.91 -3.31 -18.58
N VAL A 49 -1.68 -3.36 -17.50
CA VAL A 49 -2.43 -4.56 -17.07
C VAL A 49 -3.52 -4.93 -18.08
N GLY A 50 -4.12 -3.93 -18.74
CA GLY A 50 -5.09 -4.14 -19.82
C GLY A 50 -4.48 -4.62 -21.13
N SER A 51 -3.16 -4.57 -21.29
CA SER A 51 -2.48 -4.96 -22.53
C SER A 51 -2.61 -6.45 -22.83
N GLU A 52 -2.65 -6.78 -24.12
CA GLU A 52 -2.71 -8.17 -24.59
C GLU A 52 -1.54 -9.00 -24.04
N LYS A 53 -0.34 -8.40 -24.01
CA LYS A 53 0.87 -9.04 -23.45
C LYS A 53 0.67 -9.45 -21.98
N PHE A 54 0.06 -8.60 -21.16
CA PHE A 54 -0.17 -8.92 -19.76
C PHE A 54 -1.24 -10.01 -19.60
N ARG A 55 -2.33 -9.91 -20.36
CA ARG A 55 -3.44 -10.88 -20.34
C ARG A 55 -3.01 -12.27 -20.79
N GLN A 56 -2.15 -12.37 -21.80
CA GLN A 56 -1.61 -13.64 -22.28
C GLN A 56 -0.75 -14.38 -21.24
N ALA A 57 -0.17 -13.65 -20.28
CA ALA A 57 0.56 -14.26 -19.17
C ALA A 57 -0.37 -14.92 -18.13
N GLY A 58 -1.70 -14.76 -18.26
CA GLY A 58 -2.72 -15.31 -17.36
C GLY A 58 -3.32 -14.28 -16.39
N GLY A 59 -4.23 -14.74 -15.51
CA GLY A 59 -4.77 -13.92 -14.42
C GLY A 59 -3.81 -13.84 -13.23
N VAL A 60 -3.93 -12.78 -12.42
CA VAL A 60 -3.25 -12.65 -11.14
C VAL A 60 -4.18 -13.16 -10.05
N ASP A 61 -3.70 -14.07 -9.21
CA ASP A 61 -4.52 -14.63 -8.13
C ASP A 61 -4.37 -13.80 -6.82
N GLN A 62 -3.21 -13.16 -6.60
CA GLN A 62 -2.89 -12.42 -5.37
C GLN A 62 -2.05 -11.17 -5.61
N LEU A 63 -2.24 -10.14 -4.79
CA LEU A 63 -1.46 -8.90 -4.77
C LEU A 63 -0.73 -8.74 -3.43
N PHE A 64 0.58 -8.53 -3.48
CA PHE A 64 1.42 -8.27 -2.32
C PHE A 64 1.96 -6.84 -2.37
N VAL A 65 1.78 -6.09 -1.28
CA VAL A 65 2.33 -4.74 -1.07
C VAL A 65 3.42 -4.81 -0.01
N THR A 66 4.69 -4.73 -0.41
CA THR A 66 5.83 -5.14 0.43
C THR A 66 6.54 -4.00 1.15
N GLY A 67 5.78 -3.01 1.63
CA GLY A 67 6.29 -1.93 2.46
C GLY A 67 6.49 -0.61 1.73
N ASP A 68 6.84 0.40 2.53
CA ASP A 68 7.02 1.80 2.13
C ASP A 68 5.84 2.30 1.29
N ILE A 69 4.64 2.06 1.84
CA ILE A 69 3.34 2.41 1.25
C ILE A 69 3.18 3.93 1.24
N SER A 70 3.46 4.56 2.38
CA SER A 70 3.45 6.00 2.60
C SER A 70 4.88 6.56 2.58
N ASN A 71 4.98 7.88 2.60
CA ASN A 71 6.27 8.56 2.61
C ASN A 71 6.65 9.04 4.02
N TYR A 72 5.67 9.44 4.84
CA TYR A 72 5.85 9.95 6.21
C TYR A 72 4.79 9.44 7.20
N ALA A 73 4.05 8.38 6.85
CA ALA A 73 2.94 7.87 7.65
C ALA A 73 1.92 8.97 8.02
N ASP A 74 1.65 9.90 7.09
CA ASP A 74 0.58 10.87 7.24
C ASP A 74 -0.78 10.17 7.00
N PRO A 75 -1.83 10.45 7.78
CA PRO A 75 -3.15 9.85 7.58
C PRO A 75 -3.69 9.97 6.15
N THR A 76 -3.45 11.11 5.49
CA THR A 76 -3.91 11.34 4.12
C THR A 76 -3.14 10.52 3.08
N GLU A 77 -1.88 10.18 3.37
CA GLU A 77 -1.07 9.28 2.53
C GLU A 77 -1.65 7.87 2.55
N PHE A 78 -2.07 7.36 3.71
CA PHE A 78 -2.70 6.04 3.78
C PHE A 78 -4.10 5.99 3.17
N ASN A 79 -4.88 7.09 3.26
CA ASN A 79 -6.16 7.19 2.57
C ASN A 79 -5.98 7.04 1.05
N LEU A 80 -5.07 7.83 0.46
CA LEU A 80 -4.79 7.73 -0.97
C LEU A 80 -4.15 6.38 -1.32
N ALA A 81 -3.25 5.84 -0.50
CA ALA A 81 -2.63 4.54 -0.74
C ALA A 81 -3.65 3.41 -0.75
N SER A 82 -4.64 3.44 0.15
CA SER A 82 -5.75 2.48 0.19
C SER A 82 -6.54 2.50 -1.14
N GLU A 83 -6.88 3.69 -1.65
CA GLU A 83 -7.53 3.84 -2.94
C GLU A 83 -6.67 3.36 -4.12
N VAL A 84 -5.38 3.71 -4.11
CA VAL A 84 -4.41 3.32 -5.14
C VAL A 84 -4.28 1.80 -5.23
N VAL A 85 -4.09 1.14 -4.09
CA VAL A 85 -3.94 -0.32 -4.03
C VAL A 85 -5.24 -1.01 -4.44
N GLN A 86 -6.41 -0.50 -4.04
CA GLN A 86 -7.69 -1.04 -4.49
C GLN A 86 -7.85 -0.91 -6.02
N LYS A 87 -7.53 0.26 -6.61
CA LYS A 87 -7.56 0.47 -8.07
C LYS A 87 -6.61 -0.48 -8.81
N ILE A 88 -5.41 -0.70 -8.26
CA ILE A 88 -4.44 -1.66 -8.82
C ILE A 88 -5.00 -3.08 -8.78
N ALA A 89 -5.57 -3.51 -7.65
CA ALA A 89 -6.17 -4.82 -7.48
C ALA A 89 -7.35 -5.03 -8.45
N ASP A 90 -8.26 -4.06 -8.53
CA ASP A 90 -9.41 -4.07 -9.44
C ASP A 90 -8.97 -4.20 -10.90
N ALA A 91 -7.95 -3.45 -11.32
CA ALA A 91 -7.41 -3.51 -12.68
C ALA A 91 -6.86 -4.90 -13.04
N MET A 92 -6.31 -5.62 -12.07
CA MET A 92 -5.80 -6.98 -12.24
C MET A 92 -6.87 -8.06 -12.02
N GLY A 93 -8.07 -7.70 -11.56
CA GLY A 93 -9.12 -8.65 -11.17
C GLY A 93 -8.82 -9.40 -9.87
N VAL A 94 -8.01 -8.82 -8.99
CA VAL A 94 -7.67 -9.40 -7.68
C VAL A 94 -8.69 -8.93 -6.64
N ALA A 95 -9.39 -9.88 -6.03
CA ALA A 95 -10.34 -9.59 -4.96
C ALA A 95 -9.63 -9.01 -3.71
N THR A 96 -10.28 -8.13 -2.96
CA THR A 96 -9.68 -7.44 -1.80
C THR A 96 -9.12 -8.44 -0.78
N GLU A 97 -9.78 -9.56 -0.54
CA GLU A 97 -9.32 -10.62 0.37
C GLU A 97 -8.01 -11.29 -0.06
N ASN A 98 -7.60 -11.13 -1.33
CA ASN A 98 -6.34 -11.61 -1.89
C ASN A 98 -5.27 -10.52 -1.97
N ILE A 99 -5.47 -9.41 -1.25
CA ILE A 99 -4.46 -8.37 -1.03
C ILE A 99 -3.75 -8.64 0.30
N PHE A 100 -2.42 -8.72 0.22
CA PHE A 100 -1.50 -8.97 1.32
C PHE A 100 -0.57 -7.77 1.43
N PHE A 101 -0.25 -7.34 2.65
CA PHE A 101 0.70 -6.23 2.83
C PHE A 101 1.54 -6.40 4.08
N VAL A 102 2.69 -5.73 4.07
CA VAL A 102 3.51 -5.47 5.26
C VAL A 102 3.93 -4.00 5.24
N PRO A 103 4.02 -3.34 6.41
CA PRO A 103 4.55 -1.98 6.46
C PRO A 103 6.08 -1.97 6.31
N GLY A 104 6.59 -0.90 5.70
CA GLY A 104 8.02 -0.58 5.66
C GLY A 104 8.45 0.42 6.74
N ASN A 105 9.67 0.94 6.63
CA ASN A 105 10.19 1.91 7.59
C ASN A 105 9.62 3.31 7.41
N HIS A 106 9.14 3.66 6.22
CA HIS A 106 8.44 4.92 5.95
C HIS A 106 6.98 4.93 6.43
N ASP A 107 6.43 3.75 6.72
CA ASP A 107 5.06 3.59 7.23
C ASP A 107 4.93 3.79 8.74
N LEU A 108 6.05 4.13 9.40
CA LEU A 108 6.12 4.45 10.81
C LEU A 108 5.87 5.95 11.03
N HIS A 109 4.95 6.28 11.94
CA HIS A 109 4.75 7.65 12.38
C HIS A 109 5.89 8.12 13.31
N TRP A 110 7.05 8.47 12.73
CA TRP A 110 8.26 8.81 13.48
C TRP A 110 8.11 9.86 14.60
N PRO A 111 7.22 10.88 14.51
CA PRO A 111 6.99 11.79 15.64
C PRO A 111 6.65 11.08 16.94
N VAL A 112 5.88 9.98 16.89
CA VAL A 112 5.49 9.23 18.09
C VAL A 112 6.69 8.54 18.75
N MET A 113 7.73 8.19 17.99
CA MET A 113 8.95 7.52 18.50
C MET A 113 9.77 8.39 19.45
N LYS A 114 9.52 9.70 19.49
CA LYS A 114 10.15 10.64 20.42
C LYS A 114 9.45 10.67 21.79
N LEU A 115 8.28 10.04 21.90
CA LEU A 115 7.48 10.05 23.13
C LEU A 115 7.90 8.94 24.08
N VAL A 116 7.77 9.22 25.37
CA VAL A 116 8.01 8.28 26.47
C VAL A 116 6.68 7.93 27.16
N PRO A 117 6.53 6.71 27.70
CA PRO A 117 7.49 5.60 27.68
C PRO A 117 7.63 4.94 26.30
N THR A 118 8.69 4.15 26.09
CA THR A 118 8.95 3.40 24.84
C THR A 118 7.74 2.55 24.40
N SER A 119 7.01 1.99 25.37
CA SER A 119 5.79 1.22 25.11
C SER A 119 4.70 2.04 24.41
N PHE A 120 4.65 3.36 24.65
CA PHE A 120 3.70 4.23 23.96
C PHE A 120 3.97 4.22 22.46
N TRP A 121 5.18 4.56 22.03
CA TRP A 121 5.46 4.61 20.60
C TRP A 121 5.38 3.24 19.95
N GLN A 122 5.74 2.17 20.65
CA GLN A 122 5.59 0.81 20.13
C GLN A 122 4.13 0.51 19.76
N ASN A 123 3.17 0.95 20.58
CA ASN A 123 1.75 0.71 20.36
C ASN A 123 1.12 1.63 19.30
N PHE A 124 1.67 2.84 19.10
CA PHE A 124 1.03 3.87 18.26
C PHE A 124 1.77 4.18 16.95
N ARG A 125 2.94 3.57 16.69
CA ARG A 125 3.76 3.84 15.47
C ARG A 125 3.06 3.58 14.14
N TYR A 126 2.02 2.74 14.13
CA TYR A 126 1.22 2.44 12.94
C TYR A 126 -0.20 3.01 13.01
N ALA A 127 -0.52 3.87 13.98
CA ALA A 127 -1.88 4.41 14.13
C ALA A 127 -2.45 5.02 12.83
N PRO A 128 -1.69 5.76 12.00
CA PRO A 128 -2.20 6.27 10.73
C PRO A 128 -2.51 5.19 9.68
N LEU A 129 -1.77 4.07 9.67
CA LEU A 129 -2.05 2.91 8.80
C LEU A 129 -3.27 2.11 9.27
N MET A 130 -3.65 2.28 10.54
CA MET A 130 -4.73 1.57 11.21
C MET A 130 -6.04 2.37 11.27
N GLN A 131 -6.15 3.44 10.47
CA GLN A 131 -7.39 4.20 10.37
C GLN A 131 -8.56 3.29 9.97
N PRO A 132 -9.78 3.57 10.44
CA PRO A 132 -10.98 2.91 9.95
C PRO A 132 -11.10 3.01 8.42
N ASP A 133 -11.80 2.07 7.81
CA ASP A 133 -12.15 2.05 6.39
C ASP A 133 -10.99 1.86 5.38
N LEU A 134 -9.73 1.87 5.84
CA LEU A 134 -8.60 1.49 5.00
C LEU A 134 -8.64 0.01 4.65
N ILE A 135 -8.29 -0.34 3.42
CA ILE A 135 -8.15 -1.75 3.02
C ILE A 135 -7.15 -2.47 3.94
N PHE A 136 -6.10 -1.77 4.39
CA PHE A 136 -5.08 -2.32 5.27
C PHE A 136 -5.68 -2.76 6.61
N ARG A 137 -6.51 -1.90 7.20
CA ARG A 137 -7.23 -2.21 8.43
C ARG A 137 -8.17 -3.40 8.25
N LYS A 138 -8.96 -3.40 7.17
CA LYS A 138 -9.86 -4.51 6.83
C LYS A 138 -9.11 -5.83 6.70
N ARG A 139 -7.95 -5.84 6.03
CA ARG A 139 -7.13 -7.07 5.87
C ARG A 139 -6.58 -7.60 7.18
N ILE A 140 -6.24 -6.72 8.13
CA ILE A 140 -5.86 -7.14 9.49
C ILE A 140 -7.05 -7.71 10.24
N ASP A 141 -8.21 -7.08 10.15
CA ASP A 141 -9.44 -7.53 10.81
C ASP A 141 -9.90 -8.91 10.28
N ASP A 142 -9.68 -9.17 8.99
CA ASP A 142 -9.96 -10.46 8.35
C ASP A 142 -8.89 -11.55 8.65
N ALA A 143 -7.74 -11.19 9.23
CA ALA A 143 -6.61 -12.09 9.37
C ALA A 143 -6.87 -13.20 10.41
N LYS A 144 -6.71 -14.46 10.00
CA LYS A 144 -7.09 -15.62 10.82
C LYS A 144 -6.00 -16.12 11.75
N ILE A 145 -4.73 -15.91 11.39
CA ILE A 145 -3.58 -16.50 12.10
C ILE A 145 -2.88 -15.40 12.91
N GLY A 146 -2.36 -14.38 12.24
CA GLY A 146 -1.69 -13.22 12.83
C GLY A 146 -1.75 -12.04 11.87
N ALA A 147 -0.98 -11.00 12.12
CA ALA A 147 -0.90 -9.78 11.29
C ALA A 147 0.44 -9.09 11.55
N PHE A 148 0.77 -8.00 10.85
CA PHE A 148 2.05 -7.32 11.09
C PHE A 148 2.19 -6.80 12.54
N ASP A 149 1.07 -6.55 13.24
CA ASP A 149 0.99 -6.08 14.62
C ASP A 149 0.57 -7.17 15.63
N LYS A 150 0.23 -8.38 15.17
CA LYS A 150 -0.27 -9.48 16.01
C LYS A 150 0.46 -10.80 15.70
N ALA A 151 0.96 -11.47 16.74
CA ALA A 151 1.64 -12.75 16.56
C ALA A 151 0.71 -13.87 16.01
N PRO A 152 1.22 -14.78 15.14
CA PRO A 152 2.53 -14.69 14.49
C PRO A 152 2.57 -13.50 13.54
N TYR A 153 3.66 -12.72 13.56
CA TYR A 153 3.80 -11.44 12.83
C TYR A 153 3.85 -11.59 11.29
N LEU A 154 3.38 -12.74 10.81
CA LEU A 154 3.09 -13.10 9.46
C LEU A 154 1.76 -13.86 9.51
N GLY A 155 0.70 -13.23 9.02
CA GLY A 155 -0.61 -13.82 8.93
C GLY A 155 -1.47 -12.92 8.09
N VAL A 156 -2.00 -13.49 7.02
CA VAL A 156 -3.08 -12.93 6.23
C VAL A 156 -4.03 -14.09 5.99
#